data_AF-A0A6N4QXL7-F1
#
_entry.id   AF-A0A6N4QXL7-F1
#
_cell.length_a   1.000
_cell.length_b   1.000
_cell.length_c   1.000
_cell.angle_alpha   90.00
_cell.angle_beta   90.00
_cell.angle_gamma   90.00
#
_symmetry.space_group_name_H-M   'P 1'
#
loop_
_entity.id
_entity.type
_entity.pdbx_description
1 polymer ?
#
loop_
_entity_poly.entity_id
_entity_poly.type
_entity_poly.pdbx_seq_one_letter_code
_entity_poly.pdbx_strand_id
1 'polypeptide(L)'
;MNASDPFQTLYQKDKLKGESNAQATKEFAEHSPLRKKYPDDTKTLNPYHTFRGRTLSRIAFGCYRVGLESPEHESALELSLSQGFNVIDTSSNYGNGESESLIGKVLRKKIAKGELKREDVFLVTKAGYIQGRNLQIVTELEKQNKEFPEITYYSEGCYHCVHPDFLEDQLERSLKRLGLETVDVFLLHNPEYFLMDREKHNVPKEKAIEQYYERIKNAFRFLEQKRKEGKILYYGISSNTFPEDPQKYTATSLLRVLRIAKEVQNELGLEESGFAVVQFPANLLEIGFLEPQFEGKSLVEIVRENGLLPLINRPLNAISHSGSIFRLSYDPKKSGEGILDLLKEELNGIYAQEATILSLLPAGSYKYTFRSVTEPYLDQFQNQDHLNQFLERTVIPIVQQLISQVETISGPAKQGEYIEILNKALPILEQYVLQKNVQDRTSVYEKILKYYPQYQGWNLSGIALHLLHSSLREGTVLLGMRKKTYVEDAVLSFGAVLSAIRIEDWKRFEV
;
A
#
# COMPACT_ATOMS: atom_id res chain seq x y z
N MET A 1 23.31 3.05 27.05
CA MET A 1 22.80 2.07 26.07
C MET A 1 21.74 1.25 26.78
N ASN A 2 20.47 1.37 26.39
CA ASN A 2 19.39 0.56 26.95
C ASN A 2 19.41 -0.79 26.22
N ALA A 3 19.66 -1.89 26.95
CA ALA A 3 19.67 -3.24 26.37
C ALA A 3 18.27 -3.73 25.92
N SER A 4 17.23 -2.90 26.06
CA SER A 4 15.83 -3.22 25.81
C SER A 4 15.22 -2.59 24.55
N ASP A 5 15.98 -1.84 23.75
CA ASP A 5 15.46 -1.23 22.51
C ASP A 5 15.40 -2.26 21.36
N PRO A 6 14.20 -2.68 20.90
CA PRO A 6 14.09 -3.71 19.87
C PRO A 6 14.58 -3.25 18.50
N PHE A 7 14.81 -1.95 18.27
CA PHE A 7 15.33 -1.41 17.02
C PHE A 7 16.84 -1.16 17.04
N GLN A 8 17.54 -1.42 18.15
CA GLN A 8 18.95 -1.08 18.31
C GLN A 8 19.85 -1.61 17.18
N THR A 9 19.57 -2.82 16.69
CA THR A 9 20.33 -3.46 15.60
C THR A 9 20.10 -2.84 14.22
N LEU A 10 19.06 -2.02 14.08
CA LEU A 10 18.68 -1.35 12.85
C LEU A 10 19.20 0.09 12.76
N TYR A 11 19.74 0.63 13.86
CA TYR A 11 20.24 1.99 13.87
C TYR A 11 21.52 2.14 13.08
N GLN A 12 21.60 3.27 12.41
CA GLN A 12 22.74 3.69 11.63
C GLN A 12 23.76 4.32 12.58
N LYS A 13 25.04 4.14 12.29
CA LYS A 13 26.12 4.62 13.17
C LYS A 13 26.15 6.15 13.26
N ASP A 14 25.97 6.81 12.11
CA ASP A 14 26.07 8.26 11.99
C ASP A 14 24.83 8.83 11.29
N LYS A 15 24.46 10.07 11.64
CA LYS A 15 23.40 10.82 10.98
C LYS A 15 23.96 11.64 9.82
N LEU A 16 23.31 11.57 8.66
CA LEU A 16 23.56 12.47 7.55
C LEU A 16 22.84 13.80 7.81
N LYS A 17 23.54 14.90 7.57
CA LYS A 17 23.00 16.26 7.60
C LYS A 17 22.24 16.56 6.32
N GLY A 18 21.40 17.57 6.38
CA GLY A 18 20.69 18.12 5.23
C GLY A 18 19.30 17.53 5.02
N GLU A 19 18.58 18.21 4.15
CA GLU A 19 17.18 18.02 3.82
C GLU A 19 17.00 18.38 2.34
N SER A 20 15.93 17.89 1.70
CA SER A 20 15.70 18.23 0.31
C SER A 20 15.56 19.74 0.12
N ASN A 21 16.13 20.27 -0.96
CA ASN A 21 16.00 21.70 -1.28
C ASN A 21 15.76 21.94 -2.78
N ALA A 22 15.32 23.15 -3.10
CA ALA A 22 14.92 23.54 -4.44
C ALA A 22 16.05 23.36 -5.47
N GLN A 23 17.26 23.80 -5.13
CA GLN A 23 18.40 23.77 -6.05
C GLN A 23 18.84 22.33 -6.35
N ALA A 24 19.08 21.53 -5.32
CA ALA A 24 19.58 20.16 -5.46
C ALA A 24 18.56 19.25 -6.16
N THR A 25 17.28 19.32 -5.78
CA THR A 25 16.23 18.51 -6.43
C THR A 25 16.04 18.85 -7.91
N LYS A 26 16.19 20.13 -8.27
CA LYS A 26 16.17 20.60 -9.67
C LYS A 26 17.38 20.08 -10.44
N GLU A 27 18.59 20.27 -9.92
CA GLU A 27 19.83 19.77 -10.54
C GLU A 27 19.77 18.25 -10.74
N PHE A 28 19.31 17.51 -9.73
CA PHE A 28 19.14 16.06 -9.80
C PHE A 28 18.19 15.67 -10.95
N ALA A 29 17.02 16.33 -11.03
CA ALA A 29 16.04 16.07 -12.08
C ALA A 29 16.60 16.39 -13.48
N GLU A 30 17.30 17.51 -13.66
CA GLU A 30 17.87 17.94 -14.94
C GLU A 30 18.92 16.97 -15.50
N HIS A 31 19.74 16.37 -14.62
CA HIS A 31 20.80 15.44 -15.03
C HIS A 31 20.35 13.97 -15.12
N SER A 32 19.14 13.67 -14.67
CA SER A 32 18.64 12.29 -14.57
C SER A 32 18.46 11.58 -15.93
N PRO A 33 18.66 10.26 -15.99
CA PRO A 33 18.26 9.45 -17.15
C PRO A 33 16.78 9.62 -17.52
N LEU A 34 15.91 9.76 -16.52
CA LEU A 34 14.46 9.94 -16.72
C LEU A 34 14.15 11.21 -17.51
N ARG A 35 14.76 12.35 -17.15
CA ARG A 35 14.63 13.62 -17.89
C ARG A 35 15.23 13.54 -19.29
N LYS A 36 16.37 12.84 -19.46
CA LYS A 36 16.98 12.65 -20.79
C LYS A 36 16.09 11.83 -21.71
N LYS A 37 15.39 10.82 -21.16
CA LYS A 37 14.50 9.95 -21.92
C LYS A 37 13.15 10.62 -22.23
N TYR A 38 12.61 11.38 -21.27
CA TYR A 38 11.35 12.10 -21.38
C TYR A 38 11.59 13.58 -21.09
N PRO A 39 12.03 14.35 -22.11
CA PRO A 39 12.31 15.77 -21.95
C PRO A 39 11.02 16.53 -21.62
N ASP A 40 11.16 17.75 -21.13
CA ASP A 40 10.03 18.66 -20.90
C ASP A 40 9.56 19.23 -22.25
N ASP A 41 8.99 18.36 -23.08
CA ASP A 41 8.34 18.70 -24.34
C ASP A 41 6.87 18.29 -24.28
N THR A 42 6.04 18.90 -25.13
CA THR A 42 4.58 18.64 -25.12
C THR A 42 4.20 17.23 -25.61
N LYS A 43 5.16 16.39 -25.98
CA LYS A 43 4.91 15.08 -26.61
C LYS A 43 4.80 13.96 -25.59
N THR A 44 5.48 14.05 -24.45
CA THR A 44 5.48 13.01 -23.42
C THR A 44 5.13 13.60 -22.07
N LEU A 45 4.71 12.77 -21.12
CA LEU A 45 4.45 13.30 -19.80
C LEU A 45 5.77 13.68 -19.11
N ASN A 46 5.86 14.95 -18.68
CA ASN A 46 6.93 15.41 -17.82
C ASN A 46 7.03 14.54 -16.56
N PRO A 47 8.16 13.84 -16.32
CA PRO A 47 8.28 12.91 -15.20
C PRO A 47 8.33 13.57 -13.82
N TYR A 48 8.42 14.90 -13.77
CA TYR A 48 8.53 15.69 -12.56
C TYR A 48 7.38 16.70 -12.43
N HIS A 49 7.16 17.15 -11.20
CA HIS A 49 6.30 18.29 -10.86
C HIS A 49 6.98 19.12 -9.77
N THR A 50 6.42 20.29 -9.45
CA THR A 50 7.00 21.20 -8.44
C THR A 50 6.15 21.22 -7.19
N PHE A 51 6.79 21.15 -6.02
CA PHE A 51 6.14 21.35 -4.74
C PHE A 51 7.01 22.22 -3.83
N ARG A 52 6.49 23.40 -3.44
CA ARG A 52 7.20 24.38 -2.58
C ARG A 52 8.66 24.60 -3.02
N GLY A 53 8.85 24.81 -4.32
CA GLY A 53 10.15 25.04 -4.96
C GLY A 53 10.98 23.78 -5.27
N ARG A 54 10.60 22.60 -4.79
CA ARG A 54 11.31 21.34 -5.06
C ARG A 54 10.81 20.66 -6.32
N THR A 55 11.72 20.11 -7.12
CA THR A 55 11.38 19.31 -8.30
C THR A 55 11.28 17.84 -7.90
N LEU A 56 10.07 17.29 -7.87
CA LEU A 56 9.77 15.95 -7.37
C LEU A 56 9.38 15.02 -8.50
N SER A 57 9.87 13.79 -8.48
CA SER A 57 9.41 12.76 -9.41
C SER A 57 7.92 12.42 -9.16
N ARG A 58 7.15 12.29 -10.24
CA ARG A 58 5.71 11.91 -10.19
C ARG A 58 5.47 10.50 -9.68
N ILE A 59 6.50 9.65 -9.69
CA ILE A 59 6.49 8.35 -9.04
C ILE A 59 7.52 8.38 -7.91
N ALA A 60 7.11 7.88 -6.75
CA ALA A 60 7.98 7.63 -5.60
C ALA A 60 8.26 6.14 -5.44
N PHE A 61 9.41 5.84 -4.87
CA PHE A 61 9.70 4.51 -4.35
C PHE A 61 8.94 4.30 -3.05
N GLY A 62 7.81 3.59 -3.13
CA GLY A 62 7.01 3.19 -1.97
C GLY A 62 7.59 1.94 -1.30
N CYS A 63 7.85 2.01 0.00
CA CYS A 63 8.57 0.96 0.72
C CYS A 63 7.69 -0.01 1.51
N TYR A 64 6.39 -0.08 1.22
CA TYR A 64 5.56 -1.12 1.82
C TYR A 64 6.03 -2.52 1.37
N ARG A 65 6.36 -3.37 2.34
CA ARG A 65 7.00 -4.69 2.16
C ARG A 65 8.41 -4.64 1.57
N VAL A 66 9.13 -3.54 1.81
CA VAL A 66 10.57 -3.41 1.55
C VAL A 66 11.32 -3.54 2.87
N GLY A 67 12.46 -4.22 2.86
CA GLY A 67 13.22 -4.58 4.06
C GLY A 67 14.63 -5.08 3.72
N LEU A 68 15.48 -5.21 4.74
CA LEU A 68 16.92 -5.50 4.59
C LEU A 68 17.18 -6.95 4.16
N GLU A 69 16.23 -7.85 4.42
CA GLU A 69 16.36 -9.29 4.15
C GLU A 69 16.49 -9.63 2.66
N SER A 70 16.08 -8.74 1.75
CA SER A 70 16.10 -8.99 0.31
C SER A 70 17.11 -8.08 -0.43
N PRO A 71 18.18 -8.65 -1.02
CA PRO A 71 19.10 -7.92 -1.88
C PRO A 71 18.43 -7.31 -3.13
N GLU A 72 17.30 -7.88 -3.56
CA GLU A 72 16.52 -7.35 -4.69
C GLU A 72 15.91 -5.98 -4.33
N HIS A 73 15.49 -5.78 -3.08
CA HIS A 73 14.97 -4.51 -2.60
C HIS A 73 16.03 -3.40 -2.62
N GLU A 74 17.24 -3.69 -2.15
CA GLU A 74 18.38 -2.76 -2.20
C GLU A 74 18.68 -2.39 -3.65
N SER A 75 18.79 -3.40 -4.52
CA SER A 75 19.11 -3.22 -5.94
C SER A 75 18.05 -2.40 -6.67
N ALA A 76 16.77 -2.58 -6.34
CA ALA A 76 15.68 -1.82 -6.95
C ALA A 76 15.65 -0.37 -6.48
N LEU A 77 15.91 -0.10 -5.19
CA LEU A 77 16.03 1.26 -4.67
C LEU A 77 17.22 2.01 -5.28
N GLU A 78 18.37 1.34 -5.40
CA GLU A 78 19.55 1.90 -6.09
C GLU A 78 19.26 2.23 -7.55
N LEU A 79 18.58 1.32 -8.28
CA LEU A 79 18.19 1.55 -9.65
C LEU A 79 17.21 2.72 -9.76
N SER A 80 16.21 2.79 -8.88
CA SER A 80 15.21 3.87 -8.85
C SER A 80 15.87 5.25 -8.71
N LEU A 81 16.77 5.42 -7.74
CA LEU A 81 17.53 6.65 -7.58
C LEU A 81 18.41 6.94 -8.80
N SER A 82 19.07 5.91 -9.34
CA SER A 82 19.95 6.07 -10.52
C SER A 82 19.18 6.43 -11.79
N GLN A 83 17.90 6.06 -11.90
CA GLN A 83 17.04 6.44 -13.02
C GLN A 83 16.55 7.89 -12.90
N GLY A 84 16.48 8.47 -11.69
CA GLY A 84 16.01 9.84 -11.47
C GLY A 84 14.76 9.96 -10.61
N PHE A 85 14.31 8.90 -9.95
CA PHE A 85 13.23 9.02 -8.97
C PHE A 85 13.81 9.51 -7.64
N ASN A 86 13.37 10.68 -7.16
CA ASN A 86 13.91 11.30 -5.96
C ASN A 86 12.94 11.34 -4.78
N VAL A 87 11.73 10.80 -4.91
CA VAL A 87 10.78 10.69 -3.79
C VAL A 87 10.80 9.27 -3.23
N ILE A 88 10.92 9.15 -1.92
CA ILE A 88 10.86 7.86 -1.19
C ILE A 88 9.81 7.96 -0.09
N ASP A 89 8.93 6.97 0.00
CA ASP A 89 7.91 6.86 1.05
C ASP A 89 8.12 5.59 1.87
N THR A 90 8.24 5.75 3.18
CA THR A 90 8.36 4.65 4.15
C THR A 90 7.49 4.91 5.39
N SER A 91 7.59 4.09 6.43
CA SER A 91 6.86 4.21 7.70
C SER A 91 7.63 3.47 8.79
N SER A 92 7.50 3.89 10.05
CA SER A 92 8.19 3.29 11.19
C SER A 92 7.90 1.78 11.36
N ASN A 93 6.70 1.33 10.98
CA ASN A 93 6.28 -0.07 11.09
C ASN A 93 6.59 -0.92 9.84
N TYR A 94 7.03 -0.34 8.72
CA TYR A 94 7.27 -1.11 7.49
C TYR A 94 8.47 -2.04 7.64
N GLY A 95 8.25 -3.34 7.43
CA GLY A 95 9.26 -4.37 7.67
C GLY A 95 9.78 -4.35 9.10
N ASN A 96 8.95 -3.99 10.08
CA ASN A 96 9.38 -3.79 11.48
C ASN A 96 10.56 -2.79 11.62
N GLY A 97 10.57 -1.73 10.82
CA GLY A 97 11.60 -0.68 10.81
C GLY A 97 12.77 -0.95 9.86
N GLU A 98 12.82 -2.12 9.23
CA GLU A 98 13.89 -2.43 8.28
C GLU A 98 13.86 -1.57 7.02
N SER A 99 12.67 -1.15 6.58
CA SER A 99 12.55 -0.30 5.39
C SER A 99 13.36 0.98 5.53
N GLU A 100 13.23 1.68 6.66
CA GLU A 100 13.98 2.90 6.98
C GLU A 100 15.50 2.61 7.01
N SER A 101 15.88 1.47 7.55
CA SER A 101 17.28 1.07 7.65
C SER A 101 17.90 0.76 6.29
N LEU A 102 17.14 0.13 5.39
CA LEU A 102 17.55 -0.09 4.01
C LEU A 102 17.73 1.24 3.25
N ILE A 103 16.78 2.17 3.39
CA ILE A 103 16.90 3.50 2.77
C ILE A 103 18.16 4.20 3.27
N GLY A 104 18.37 4.23 4.59
CA GLY A 104 19.57 4.82 5.19
C GLY A 104 20.86 4.21 4.65
N LYS A 105 20.92 2.87 4.53
CA LYS A 105 22.05 2.14 3.95
C LYS A 105 22.33 2.58 2.51
N VAL A 106 21.30 2.62 1.66
CA VAL A 106 21.43 2.99 0.24
C VAL A 106 21.85 4.45 0.07
N LEU A 107 21.24 5.38 0.81
CA LEU A 107 21.60 6.79 0.75
C LEU A 107 23.07 7.00 1.12
N ARG A 108 23.54 6.44 2.24
CA ARG A 108 24.96 6.50 2.64
C ARG A 108 25.88 5.95 1.54
N LYS A 109 25.54 4.78 1.00
CA LYS A 109 26.33 4.13 -0.05
C LYS A 109 26.45 5.01 -1.31
N LYS A 110 25.36 5.62 -1.77
CA LYS A 110 25.39 6.49 -2.97
C LYS A 110 26.06 7.84 -2.71
N ILE A 111 25.84 8.43 -1.54
CA ILE A 111 26.50 9.68 -1.13
C ILE A 111 28.01 9.49 -1.00
N ALA A 112 28.46 8.40 -0.38
CA ALA A 112 29.89 8.09 -0.25
C ALA A 112 30.58 7.91 -1.61
N LYS A 113 29.85 7.50 -2.65
CA LYS A 113 30.35 7.40 -4.03
C LYS A 113 30.27 8.71 -4.82
N GLY A 114 29.70 9.78 -4.25
CA GLY A 114 29.46 11.03 -4.95
C GLY A 114 28.35 10.95 -6.02
N GLU A 115 27.53 9.89 -5.99
CA GLU A 115 26.45 9.68 -6.98
C GLU A 115 25.14 10.38 -6.59
N LEU A 116 25.05 10.88 -5.35
CA LEU A 116 23.84 11.45 -4.76
C LEU A 116 24.22 12.39 -3.61
N LYS A 117 23.40 13.40 -3.33
CA LYS A 117 23.43 14.22 -2.12
C LYS A 117 22.16 13.98 -1.29
N ARG A 118 22.18 14.23 0.01
CA ARG A 118 20.97 14.10 0.86
C ARG A 118 19.86 15.04 0.36
N GLU A 119 20.28 16.21 -0.11
CA GLU A 119 19.44 17.30 -0.60
C GLU A 119 18.72 16.97 -1.92
N ASP A 120 19.17 15.95 -2.65
CA ASP A 120 18.55 15.50 -3.89
C ASP A 120 17.23 14.75 -3.65
N VAL A 121 17.06 14.15 -2.47
CA VAL A 121 16.00 13.18 -2.15
C VAL A 121 14.95 13.76 -1.22
N PHE A 122 13.69 13.65 -1.60
CA PHE A 122 12.53 13.98 -0.78
C PHE A 122 12.02 12.73 -0.05
N LEU A 123 12.17 12.66 1.26
CA LEU A 123 11.89 11.48 2.06
C LEU A 123 10.71 11.68 3.01
N VAL A 124 9.75 10.76 2.90
CA VAL A 124 8.53 10.69 3.72
C VAL A 124 8.61 9.50 4.65
N THR A 125 8.38 9.72 5.94
CA THR A 125 8.08 8.64 6.91
C THR A 125 6.77 8.93 7.66
N LYS A 126 6.30 7.96 8.44
CA LYS A 126 5.01 7.99 9.13
C LYS A 126 5.08 7.25 10.45
N ALA A 127 4.22 7.63 11.39
CA ALA A 127 3.97 6.87 12.62
C ALA A 127 2.48 6.84 12.96
N GLY A 128 2.07 5.80 13.67
CA GLY A 128 0.69 5.60 14.10
C GLY A 128 0.46 4.18 14.59
N TYR A 129 0.95 3.20 13.83
CA TYR A 129 0.79 1.79 14.16
C TYR A 129 1.73 1.31 15.28
N ILE A 130 1.15 0.59 16.23
CA ILE A 130 1.84 -0.18 17.27
C ILE A 130 1.65 -1.65 16.92
N GLN A 131 2.66 -2.21 16.25
CA GLN A 131 2.72 -3.59 15.76
C GLN A 131 4.17 -4.08 15.86
N GLY A 132 4.39 -5.40 15.86
CA GLY A 132 5.73 -5.99 15.80
C GLY A 132 6.66 -5.44 16.88
N ARG A 133 7.82 -4.87 16.49
CA ARG A 133 8.79 -4.28 17.44
C ARG A 133 8.23 -3.11 18.25
N ASN A 134 7.26 -2.35 17.73
CA ASN A 134 6.60 -1.30 18.53
C ASN A 134 5.68 -1.89 19.60
N LEU A 135 5.04 -3.04 19.33
CA LEU A 135 4.26 -3.74 20.33
C LEU A 135 5.15 -4.23 21.48
N GLN A 136 6.37 -4.69 21.17
CA GLN A 136 7.35 -5.06 22.21
C GLN A 136 7.71 -3.87 23.12
N ILE A 137 7.83 -2.66 22.57
CA ILE A 137 8.06 -1.43 23.37
C ILE A 137 6.89 -1.20 24.32
N VAL A 138 5.66 -1.22 23.82
CA VAL A 138 4.46 -0.99 24.63
C VAL A 138 4.33 -2.04 25.73
N THR A 139 4.46 -3.32 25.40
CA THR A 139 4.42 -4.42 26.38
C THR A 139 5.51 -4.27 27.46
N GLU A 140 6.70 -3.79 27.11
CA GLU A 140 7.77 -3.59 28.08
C GLU A 140 7.53 -2.36 28.97
N LEU A 141 6.93 -1.28 28.44
CA LEU A 141 6.48 -0.14 29.23
C LEU A 141 5.38 -0.56 30.22
N GLU A 142 4.40 -1.35 29.76
CA GLU A 142 3.30 -1.84 30.58
C GLU A 142 3.79 -2.65 31.78
N LYS A 143 4.78 -3.53 31.60
CA LYS A 143 5.44 -4.26 32.69
C LYS A 143 6.09 -3.36 33.75
N GLN A 144 6.45 -2.14 33.35
CA GLN A 144 7.03 -1.12 34.23
C GLN A 144 5.96 -0.14 34.77
N ASN A 145 4.67 -0.45 34.60
CA ASN A 145 3.53 0.43 34.92
C ASN A 145 3.64 1.80 34.23
N LYS A 146 4.12 1.83 32.99
CA LYS A 146 4.16 3.01 32.12
C LYS A 146 3.35 2.71 30.85
N GLU A 147 2.78 3.74 30.26
CA GLU A 147 2.10 3.63 28.96
C GLU A 147 2.29 4.92 28.15
N PHE A 148 2.12 4.81 26.84
CA PHE A 148 1.87 6.02 26.06
C PHE A 148 0.40 6.43 26.28
N PRO A 149 0.10 7.72 26.44
CA PRO A 149 -1.27 8.15 26.56
C PRO A 149 -2.09 7.84 25.29
N GLU A 150 -3.39 7.64 25.49
CA GLU A 150 -4.39 7.51 24.41
C GLU A 150 -4.14 6.36 23.41
N ILE A 151 -3.50 5.25 23.79
CA ILE A 151 -3.41 4.09 22.89
C ILE A 151 -4.82 3.59 22.52
N THR A 152 -5.06 3.40 21.23
CA THR A 152 -6.24 2.75 20.67
C THR A 152 -5.96 1.26 20.48
N TYR A 153 -6.58 0.41 21.29
CA TYR A 153 -6.42 -1.06 21.24
C TYR A 153 -7.36 -1.70 20.20
N TYR A 154 -7.16 -1.38 18.91
CA TYR A 154 -8.10 -1.73 17.83
C TYR A 154 -8.35 -3.24 17.63
N SER A 155 -7.32 -4.07 17.75
CA SER A 155 -7.41 -5.53 17.79
C SER A 155 -6.14 -6.13 18.42
N GLU A 156 -6.19 -7.42 18.77
CA GLU A 156 -5.00 -8.15 19.22
C GLU A 156 -3.85 -8.01 18.20
N GLY A 157 -2.66 -7.64 18.68
CA GLY A 157 -1.47 -7.44 17.84
C GLY A 157 -1.48 -6.18 16.96
N CYS A 158 -2.52 -5.35 17.01
CA CYS A 158 -2.64 -4.13 16.22
C CYS A 158 -3.24 -2.98 17.03
N TYR A 159 -2.39 -2.17 17.65
CA TYR A 159 -2.82 -0.94 18.32
C TYR A 159 -2.42 0.29 17.49
N HIS A 160 -2.94 1.45 17.89
CA HIS A 160 -2.71 2.71 17.19
C HIS A 160 -2.58 3.87 18.16
N CYS A 161 -1.65 4.79 17.92
CA CYS A 161 -1.48 6.00 18.74
C CYS A 161 -0.96 7.17 17.90
N VAL A 162 -1.51 8.35 18.13
CA VAL A 162 -1.04 9.64 17.57
C VAL A 162 -0.74 10.67 18.65
N HIS A 163 -0.65 10.23 19.91
CA HIS A 163 -0.30 11.12 21.01
C HIS A 163 1.15 11.64 20.84
N PRO A 164 1.44 12.91 21.17
CA PRO A 164 2.78 13.50 21.06
C PRO A 164 3.92 12.63 21.60
N ASP A 165 3.79 12.04 22.79
CA ASP A 165 4.82 11.19 23.40
C ASP A 165 5.19 9.97 22.53
N PHE A 166 4.19 9.34 21.91
CA PHE A 166 4.43 8.22 21.01
C PHE A 166 5.04 8.71 19.69
N LEU A 167 4.53 9.81 19.13
CA LEU A 167 5.08 10.38 17.90
C LEU A 167 6.53 10.82 18.05
N GLU A 168 6.92 11.34 19.22
CA GLU A 168 8.32 11.69 19.54
C GLU A 168 9.23 10.46 19.57
N ASP A 169 8.83 9.43 20.32
CA ASP A 169 9.57 8.16 20.36
C ASP A 169 9.77 7.60 18.94
N GLN A 170 8.71 7.57 18.14
CA GLN A 170 8.77 7.04 16.79
C GLN A 170 9.61 7.89 15.85
N LEU A 171 9.49 9.22 15.88
CA LEU A 171 10.32 10.12 15.07
C LEU A 171 11.80 9.95 15.39
N GLU A 172 12.19 9.90 16.67
CA GLU A 172 13.59 9.71 17.07
C GLU A 172 14.16 8.38 16.58
N ARG A 173 13.38 7.30 16.68
CA ARG A 173 13.80 5.98 16.20
C ARG A 173 13.89 5.94 14.67
N SER A 174 12.93 6.55 13.98
CA SER A 174 12.96 6.69 12.53
C SER A 174 14.19 7.44 12.05
N LEU A 175 14.54 8.57 12.68
CA LEU A 175 15.76 9.33 12.38
C LEU A 175 17.03 8.50 12.60
N LYS A 176 17.08 7.64 13.63
CA LYS A 176 18.20 6.72 13.87
C LYS A 176 18.29 5.58 12.85
N ARG A 177 17.17 4.99 12.45
CA ARG A 177 17.13 3.91 11.44
C ARG A 177 17.44 4.43 10.03
N LEU A 178 16.91 5.60 9.66
CA LEU A 178 17.29 6.30 8.44
C LEU A 178 18.74 6.82 8.52
N GLY A 179 19.20 7.15 9.74
CA GLY A 179 20.47 7.79 9.99
C GLY A 179 20.50 9.18 9.37
N LEU A 180 19.49 10.00 9.69
CA LEU A 180 19.30 11.37 9.22
C LEU A 180 19.08 12.31 10.41
N GLU A 181 19.45 13.58 10.25
CA GLU A 181 19.06 14.64 11.18
C GLU A 181 17.61 15.11 10.94
N THR A 182 17.19 15.11 9.66
CA THR A 182 15.90 15.65 9.22
C THR A 182 15.24 14.73 8.19
N VAL A 183 13.93 14.51 8.34
CA VAL A 183 13.07 13.94 7.28
C VAL A 183 12.25 15.05 6.62
N ASP A 184 11.98 14.93 5.33
CA ASP A 184 11.26 16.00 4.61
C ASP A 184 9.78 16.03 5.01
N VAL A 185 9.18 14.88 5.27
CA VAL A 185 7.78 14.79 5.69
C VAL A 185 7.61 13.72 6.77
N PHE A 186 6.86 14.06 7.81
CA PHE A 186 6.35 13.11 8.79
C PHE A 186 4.82 13.07 8.78
N LEU A 187 4.25 11.89 8.51
CA LEU A 187 2.80 11.70 8.41
C LEU A 187 2.22 11.03 9.66
N LEU A 188 1.04 11.47 10.09
CA LEU A 188 0.18 10.66 10.95
C LEU A 188 -0.38 9.51 10.11
N HIS A 189 -0.14 8.27 10.52
CA HIS A 189 -0.46 7.09 9.74
C HIS A 189 -1.80 6.50 10.14
N ASN A 190 -2.79 6.65 9.26
CA ASN A 190 -4.17 6.17 9.37
C ASN A 190 -4.82 6.47 10.73
N PRO A 191 -4.92 7.75 11.12
CA PRO A 191 -5.53 8.14 12.40
C PRO A 191 -6.98 7.63 12.54
N GLU A 192 -7.68 7.36 11.44
CA GLU A 192 -9.05 6.82 11.42
C GLU A 192 -9.22 5.49 12.20
N TYR A 193 -8.14 4.77 12.53
CA TYR A 193 -8.22 3.58 13.39
C TYR A 193 -8.87 3.87 14.75
N PHE A 194 -8.74 5.10 15.25
CA PHE A 194 -9.50 5.53 16.42
C PHE A 194 -11.01 5.52 16.14
N LEU A 195 -11.47 6.12 15.04
CA LEU A 195 -12.88 6.12 14.68
C LEU A 195 -13.40 4.70 14.44
N MET A 196 -12.63 3.85 13.75
CA MET A 196 -13.00 2.46 13.52
C MET A 196 -13.15 1.67 14.83
N ASP A 197 -12.29 1.93 15.82
CA ASP A 197 -12.41 1.32 17.15
C ASP A 197 -13.65 1.84 17.90
N ARG A 198 -13.90 3.16 17.87
CA ARG A 198 -15.08 3.76 18.49
C ARG A 198 -16.39 3.26 17.87
N GLU A 199 -16.41 3.04 16.55
CA GLU A 199 -17.53 2.43 15.83
C GLU A 199 -17.78 0.99 16.32
N LYS A 200 -16.75 0.14 16.41
CA LYS A 200 -16.86 -1.22 16.95
C LYS A 200 -17.45 -1.29 18.35
N HIS A 201 -17.19 -0.27 19.16
CA HIS A 201 -17.67 -0.16 20.54
C HIS A 201 -18.96 0.66 20.67
N ASN A 202 -19.65 0.96 19.57
CA ASN A 202 -20.93 1.69 19.54
C ASN A 202 -20.89 3.07 20.22
N VAL A 203 -19.74 3.76 20.18
CA VAL A 203 -19.64 5.12 20.71
C VAL A 203 -20.37 6.09 19.78
N PRO A 204 -21.18 7.04 20.29
CA PRO A 204 -21.85 8.02 19.44
C PRO A 204 -20.88 8.79 18.54
N LYS A 205 -21.24 8.93 17.27
CA LYS A 205 -20.36 9.49 16.21
C LYS A 205 -19.85 10.88 16.58
N GLU A 206 -20.70 11.73 17.13
CA GLU A 206 -20.38 13.12 17.49
C GLU A 206 -19.27 13.16 18.55
N LYS A 207 -19.38 12.32 19.58
CA LYS A 207 -18.38 12.21 20.65
C LYS A 207 -17.05 11.65 20.15
N ALA A 208 -17.11 10.63 19.28
CA ALA A 208 -15.91 10.05 18.69
C ALA A 208 -15.19 11.05 17.78
N ILE A 209 -15.93 11.78 16.96
CA ILE A 209 -15.40 12.83 16.08
C ILE A 209 -14.75 13.96 16.89
N GLU A 210 -15.38 14.42 17.97
CA GLU A 210 -14.80 15.46 18.84
C GLU A 210 -13.42 15.04 19.37
N GLN A 211 -13.34 13.85 19.99
CA GLN A 211 -12.08 13.31 20.49
C GLN A 211 -11.05 13.12 19.36
N TYR A 212 -11.48 12.56 18.23
CA TYR A 212 -10.62 12.27 17.09
C TYR A 212 -9.85 13.52 16.60
N TYR A 213 -10.58 14.62 16.40
CA TYR A 213 -9.98 15.84 15.90
C TYR A 213 -9.18 16.60 16.96
N GLU A 214 -9.50 16.46 18.25
CA GLU A 214 -8.66 17.00 19.32
C GLU A 214 -7.31 16.29 19.39
N ARG A 215 -7.29 14.96 19.21
CA ARG A 215 -6.05 14.19 19.11
C ARG A 215 -5.18 14.64 17.94
N ILE A 216 -5.79 14.90 16.77
CA ILE A 216 -5.09 15.46 15.60
C ILE A 216 -4.54 16.86 15.90
N LYS A 217 -5.31 17.72 16.57
CA LYS A 217 -4.88 19.08 16.95
C LYS A 217 -3.66 19.04 17.85
N ASN A 218 -3.65 18.17 18.86
CA ASN A 218 -2.51 17.95 19.75
C ASN A 218 -1.28 17.44 19.00
N ALA A 219 -1.46 16.48 18.09
CA ALA A 219 -0.39 16.01 17.24
C ALA A 219 0.18 17.13 16.34
N PHE A 220 -0.65 18.02 15.80
CA PHE A 220 -0.20 19.13 14.96
C PHE A 220 0.62 20.16 15.73
N ARG A 221 0.23 20.51 16.97
CA ARG A 221 1.05 21.37 17.85
C ARG A 221 2.44 20.79 18.05
N PHE A 222 2.52 19.48 18.34
CA PHE A 222 3.77 18.76 18.49
C PHE A 222 4.60 18.76 17.19
N LEU A 223 3.98 18.52 16.04
CA LEU A 223 4.68 18.49 14.76
C LEU A 223 5.21 19.86 14.34
N GLU A 224 4.49 20.95 14.65
CA GLU A 224 5.01 22.31 14.48
C GLU A 224 6.25 22.57 15.34
N GLN A 225 6.25 22.06 16.58
CA GLN A 225 7.45 22.11 17.42
C GLN A 225 8.61 21.31 16.79
N LYS A 226 8.37 20.11 16.25
CA LYS A 226 9.42 19.31 15.59
C LYS A 226 9.91 19.93 14.29
N ARG A 227 9.07 20.70 13.60
CA ARG A 227 9.49 21.55 12.48
C ARG A 227 10.42 22.66 12.94
N LYS A 228 10.08 23.37 14.04
CA LYS A 228 10.96 24.39 14.64
C LYS A 228 12.29 23.81 15.12
N GLU A 229 12.30 22.58 15.62
CA GLU A 229 13.52 21.84 16.00
C GLU A 229 14.35 21.37 14.78
N GLY A 230 13.86 21.53 13.55
CA GLY A 230 14.54 21.11 12.32
C GLY A 230 14.54 19.60 12.09
N LYS A 231 13.75 18.82 12.83
CA LYS A 231 13.68 17.35 12.67
C LYS A 231 12.80 16.92 11.50
N ILE A 232 11.84 17.77 11.13
CA ILE A 232 10.95 17.58 9.99
C ILE A 232 10.81 18.90 9.22
N LEU A 233 10.64 18.86 7.90
CA LEU A 233 10.31 20.08 7.14
C LEU A 233 8.81 20.33 7.10
N TYR A 234 8.04 19.28 6.82
CA TYR A 234 6.60 19.31 6.68
C TYR A 234 5.97 18.14 7.44
N TYR A 235 4.67 18.25 7.67
CA TYR A 235 3.88 17.14 8.17
C TYR A 235 2.55 17.01 7.44
N GLY A 236 1.87 15.91 7.71
CA GLY A 236 0.66 15.56 7.00
C GLY A 236 -0.10 14.40 7.64
N ILE A 237 -1.12 13.93 6.92
CA ILE A 237 -1.91 12.76 7.31
C ILE A 237 -1.92 11.77 6.13
N SER A 238 -1.65 10.50 6.41
CA SER A 238 -2.01 9.39 5.56
C SER A 238 -3.35 8.85 6.05
N SER A 239 -4.40 8.92 5.24
CA SER A 239 -5.70 8.37 5.58
C SER A 239 -6.30 7.64 4.39
N ASN A 240 -6.70 6.39 4.61
CA ASN A 240 -7.39 5.62 3.60
C ASN A 240 -8.83 6.11 3.39
N THR A 241 -9.38 6.85 4.35
CA THR A 241 -10.78 7.31 4.33
C THR A 241 -10.94 8.73 3.80
N PHE A 242 -9.86 9.41 3.39
CA PHE A 242 -9.96 10.72 2.71
C PHE A 242 -10.83 10.71 1.46
N PRO A 243 -10.76 9.69 0.58
CA PRO A 243 -11.59 9.64 -0.63
C PRO A 243 -12.98 9.03 -0.41
N GLU A 244 -13.33 8.64 0.81
CA GLU A 244 -14.62 8.01 1.11
C GLU A 244 -15.74 9.04 1.32
N ASP A 245 -16.98 8.55 1.32
CA ASP A 245 -18.16 9.36 1.65
C ASP A 245 -17.98 10.07 3.01
N PRO A 246 -18.02 11.42 3.04
CA PRO A 246 -17.90 12.22 4.26
C PRO A 246 -18.92 11.88 5.36
N GLN A 247 -20.03 11.24 5.02
CA GLN A 247 -21.07 10.84 5.96
C GLN A 247 -20.76 9.54 6.70
N LYS A 248 -19.77 8.75 6.26
CA LYS A 248 -19.37 7.54 7.00
C LYS A 248 -18.86 7.89 8.40
N TYR A 249 -19.00 6.95 9.33
CA TYR A 249 -18.53 7.12 10.70
C TYR A 249 -17.02 7.36 10.75
N THR A 250 -16.28 6.60 9.94
CA THR A 250 -14.81 6.50 9.94
C THR A 250 -14.13 7.47 8.98
N ALA A 251 -14.90 8.35 8.32
CA ALA A 251 -14.37 9.30 7.35
C ALA A 251 -13.51 10.40 8.01
N THR A 252 -12.28 10.56 7.53
CA THR A 252 -11.43 11.70 7.88
C THR A 252 -11.73 12.86 6.94
N SER A 253 -12.21 13.98 7.47
CA SER A 253 -12.55 15.18 6.72
C SER A 253 -11.33 16.07 6.52
N LEU A 254 -10.83 16.15 5.29
CA LEU A 254 -9.71 17.05 4.94
C LEU A 254 -10.05 18.53 5.23
N LEU A 255 -11.29 18.97 4.99
CA LEU A 255 -11.73 20.33 5.30
C LEU A 255 -11.64 20.66 6.80
N ARG A 256 -11.96 19.69 7.68
CA ARG A 256 -11.79 19.87 9.13
C ARG A 256 -10.31 19.84 9.54
N VAL A 257 -9.50 18.98 8.93
CA VAL A 257 -8.04 18.96 9.14
C VAL A 257 -7.40 20.29 8.76
N LEU A 258 -7.79 20.88 7.63
CA LEU A 258 -7.30 22.19 7.18
C LEU A 258 -7.64 23.32 8.17
N ARG A 259 -8.87 23.32 8.71
CA ARG A 259 -9.26 24.26 9.77
C ARG A 259 -8.40 24.10 11.02
N ILE A 260 -8.15 22.88 11.46
CA ILE A 260 -7.30 22.58 12.62
C ILE A 260 -5.85 23.05 12.37
N ALA A 261 -5.30 22.80 11.19
CA ALA A 261 -3.97 23.30 10.82
C ALA A 261 -3.91 24.83 10.91
N LYS A 262 -4.96 25.53 10.44
CA LYS A 262 -5.04 27.00 10.53
C LYS A 262 -5.20 27.49 11.98
N GLU A 263 -6.00 26.81 12.79
CA GLU A 263 -6.15 27.11 14.22
C GLU A 263 -4.81 27.00 14.95
N VAL A 264 -4.09 25.90 14.76
CA VAL A 264 -2.76 25.68 15.37
C VAL A 264 -1.74 26.70 14.86
N GLN A 265 -1.76 27.02 13.56
CA GLN A 265 -0.93 28.07 12.99
C GLN A 265 -1.14 29.41 13.71
N ASN A 266 -2.40 29.82 13.89
CA ASN A 266 -2.75 31.07 14.54
C ASN A 266 -2.40 31.05 16.05
N GLU A 267 -2.70 29.94 16.74
CA GLU A 267 -2.39 29.73 18.16
C GLU A 267 -0.88 29.89 18.43
N LEU A 268 -0.04 29.37 17.55
CA LEU A 268 1.42 29.42 17.66
C LEU A 268 2.05 30.67 17.02
N GLY A 269 1.26 31.56 16.42
CA GLY A 269 1.74 32.79 15.79
C GLY A 269 2.66 32.55 14.57
N LEU A 270 2.40 31.49 13.80
CA LEU A 270 3.25 31.08 12.66
C LEU A 270 2.82 31.78 11.36
N GLU A 271 3.79 32.23 10.56
CA GLU A 271 3.52 32.81 9.23
C GLU A 271 2.88 31.78 8.27
N GLU A 272 3.37 30.54 8.33
CA GLU A 272 2.87 29.43 7.51
C GLU A 272 2.78 28.15 8.33
N SER A 273 1.72 27.36 8.14
CA SER A 273 1.62 26.02 8.72
C SER A 273 2.57 25.03 8.04
N GLY A 274 3.12 24.10 8.83
CA GLY A 274 3.86 22.94 8.37
C GLY A 274 2.99 21.83 7.78
N PHE A 275 1.66 21.88 7.95
CA PHE A 275 0.74 20.93 7.32
C PHE A 275 0.75 21.15 5.80
N ALA A 276 1.25 20.18 5.05
CA ALA A 276 1.48 20.36 3.61
C ALA A 276 1.28 19.11 2.77
N VAL A 277 1.03 17.94 3.37
CA VAL A 277 1.01 16.66 2.66
C VAL A 277 -0.19 15.82 3.06
N VAL A 278 -0.85 15.23 2.08
CA VAL A 278 -1.91 14.23 2.32
C VAL A 278 -1.60 12.96 1.54
N GLN A 279 -1.77 11.81 2.17
CA GLN A 279 -1.63 10.51 1.52
C GLN A 279 -2.96 9.77 1.53
N PHE A 280 -3.40 9.29 0.37
CA PHE A 280 -4.68 8.60 0.22
C PHE A 280 -4.68 7.63 -0.97
N PRO A 281 -5.54 6.59 -0.94
CA PRO A 281 -5.64 5.61 -2.00
C PRO A 281 -6.29 6.22 -3.24
N ALA A 282 -5.69 5.97 -4.40
CA ALA A 282 -6.30 6.28 -5.69
C ALA A 282 -5.72 5.37 -6.77
N ASN A 283 -6.60 4.86 -7.61
CA ASN A 283 -6.26 4.05 -8.79
C ASN A 283 -7.46 4.02 -9.75
N LEU A 284 -7.35 3.27 -10.84
CA LEU A 284 -8.39 3.20 -11.88
C LEU A 284 -9.76 2.73 -11.38
N LEU A 285 -9.83 2.04 -10.24
CA LEU A 285 -11.06 1.48 -9.69
C LEU A 285 -11.50 2.18 -8.39
N GLU A 286 -10.56 2.67 -7.58
CA GLU A 286 -10.83 3.51 -6.40
C GLU A 286 -10.85 4.99 -6.79
N ILE A 287 -11.97 5.45 -7.35
CA ILE A 287 -12.09 6.77 -8.01
C ILE A 287 -12.63 7.89 -7.11
N GLY A 288 -12.95 7.62 -5.84
CA GLY A 288 -13.60 8.57 -4.91
C GLY A 288 -12.87 9.90 -4.73
N PHE A 289 -11.57 9.94 -5.04
CA PHE A 289 -10.75 11.16 -5.02
C PHE A 289 -11.13 12.17 -6.12
N LEU A 290 -11.74 11.73 -7.21
CA LEU A 290 -12.23 12.55 -8.33
C LEU A 290 -13.70 12.95 -8.16
N GLU A 291 -14.44 12.31 -7.26
CA GLU A 291 -15.88 12.55 -7.12
C GLU A 291 -16.15 13.86 -6.37
N PRO A 292 -17.09 14.70 -6.84
CA PRO A 292 -17.38 16.01 -6.25
C PRO A 292 -18.24 15.92 -4.97
N GLN A 293 -17.86 15.04 -4.04
CA GLN A 293 -18.62 14.71 -2.82
C GLN A 293 -18.28 15.60 -1.62
N PHE A 294 -17.34 16.53 -1.75
CA PHE A 294 -16.89 17.42 -0.66
C PHE A 294 -17.36 18.85 -0.93
N GLU A 295 -18.61 19.16 -0.55
CA GLU A 295 -19.23 20.47 -0.80
C GLU A 295 -19.23 20.86 -2.30
N GLY A 296 -19.44 19.87 -3.18
CA GLY A 296 -19.42 20.04 -4.64
C GLY A 296 -18.04 20.01 -5.27
N LYS A 297 -16.97 19.81 -4.49
CA LYS A 297 -15.59 19.66 -4.96
C LYS A 297 -15.09 18.24 -4.80
N SER A 298 -14.14 17.85 -5.64
CA SER A 298 -13.37 16.62 -5.49
C SER A 298 -12.24 16.77 -4.49
N LEU A 299 -11.74 15.64 -3.97
CA LEU A 299 -10.60 15.65 -3.04
C LEU A 299 -9.37 16.30 -3.67
N VAL A 300 -9.08 16.00 -4.94
CA VAL A 300 -7.93 16.59 -5.65
C VAL A 300 -8.06 18.10 -5.89
N GLU A 301 -9.28 18.61 -6.05
CA GLU A 301 -9.50 20.06 -6.11
C GLU A 301 -9.20 20.72 -4.77
N ILE A 302 -9.69 20.15 -3.66
CA ILE A 302 -9.40 20.66 -2.30
C ILE A 302 -7.90 20.65 -2.03
N VAL A 303 -7.20 19.56 -2.36
CA VAL A 303 -5.74 19.45 -2.21
C VAL A 303 -5.03 20.56 -2.98
N ARG A 304 -5.41 20.77 -4.25
CA ARG A 304 -4.78 21.77 -5.14
C ARG A 304 -5.02 23.19 -4.67
N GLU A 305 -6.27 23.54 -4.33
CA GLU A 305 -6.63 24.89 -3.86
C GLU A 305 -5.90 25.29 -2.58
N ASN A 306 -5.50 24.32 -1.77
CA ASN A 306 -4.77 24.52 -0.52
C ASN A 306 -3.25 24.29 -0.66
N GLY A 307 -2.74 24.10 -1.88
CA GLY A 307 -1.30 23.94 -2.14
C GLY A 307 -0.66 22.74 -1.44
N LEU A 308 -1.43 21.67 -1.20
CA LEU A 308 -0.96 20.45 -0.56
C LEU A 308 -0.32 19.50 -1.59
N LEU A 309 0.62 18.68 -1.15
CA LEU A 309 1.17 17.56 -1.93
C LEU A 309 0.30 16.30 -1.74
N PRO A 310 -0.38 15.80 -2.79
CA PRO A 310 -1.00 14.48 -2.73
C PRO A 310 0.03 13.38 -2.98
N LEU A 311 0.08 12.42 -2.05
CA LEU A 311 0.80 11.16 -2.20
C LEU A 311 -0.20 10.01 -2.38
N ILE A 312 -0.10 9.28 -3.48
CA ILE A 312 -1.10 8.27 -3.82
C ILE A 312 -0.61 6.86 -3.46
N ASN A 313 -1.22 6.23 -2.46
CA ASN A 313 -0.99 4.81 -2.17
C ASN A 313 -1.96 3.91 -2.96
N ARG A 314 -1.65 2.60 -2.98
CA ARG A 314 -2.41 1.58 -3.70
C ARG A 314 -2.64 1.85 -5.21
N PRO A 315 -1.66 2.36 -5.98
CA PRO A 315 -1.90 2.68 -7.40
C PRO A 315 -2.22 1.45 -8.27
N LEU A 316 -1.79 0.25 -7.85
CA LEU A 316 -1.95 -0.99 -8.61
C LEU A 316 -2.69 -2.10 -7.86
N ASN A 317 -3.10 -1.88 -6.60
CA ASN A 317 -3.80 -2.89 -5.79
C ASN A 317 -5.10 -2.27 -5.30
N ALA A 318 -6.09 -2.22 -6.20
CA ALA A 318 -7.40 -1.68 -5.90
C ALA A 318 -8.12 -2.56 -4.87
N ILE A 319 -8.89 -1.94 -3.99
CA ILE A 319 -9.78 -2.66 -3.07
C ILE A 319 -11.21 -2.54 -3.61
N SER A 320 -11.85 -3.68 -3.86
CA SER A 320 -13.25 -3.72 -4.30
C SER A 320 -14.20 -3.36 -3.14
N HIS A 321 -15.47 -3.11 -3.47
CA HIS A 321 -16.53 -2.91 -2.48
C HIS A 321 -16.70 -4.09 -1.50
N SER A 322 -16.33 -5.32 -1.90
CA SER A 322 -16.34 -6.50 -1.03
C SER A 322 -15.06 -6.68 -0.20
N GLY A 323 -14.11 -5.73 -0.29
CA GLY A 323 -12.82 -5.78 0.39
C GLY A 323 -11.75 -6.63 -0.30
N SER A 324 -12.05 -7.20 -1.48
CA SER A 324 -11.11 -8.02 -2.23
C SER A 324 -10.06 -7.16 -2.95
N ILE A 325 -8.80 -7.61 -2.98
CA ILE A 325 -7.74 -6.91 -3.71
C ILE A 325 -7.78 -7.27 -5.20
N PHE A 326 -8.02 -6.28 -6.05
CA PHE A 326 -7.88 -6.37 -7.50
C PHE A 326 -6.55 -5.76 -7.95
N ARG A 327 -5.64 -6.57 -8.49
CA ARG A 327 -4.34 -6.09 -8.95
C ARG A 327 -4.40 -5.64 -10.42
N LEU A 328 -4.08 -4.38 -10.68
CA LEU A 328 -3.96 -3.78 -12.02
C LEU A 328 -2.64 -4.17 -12.69
N SER A 329 -2.42 -5.48 -12.89
CA SER A 329 -1.23 -6.00 -13.57
C SER A 329 -1.58 -7.12 -14.55
N TYR A 330 -1.42 -6.85 -15.84
CA TYR A 330 -1.65 -7.77 -16.94
C TYR A 330 -0.67 -7.45 -18.05
N ASP A 331 -0.07 -8.47 -18.67
CA ASP A 331 0.86 -8.33 -19.79
C ASP A 331 0.30 -9.09 -20.99
N PRO A 332 -0.20 -8.41 -22.03
CA PRO A 332 -0.79 -9.06 -23.20
C PRO A 332 0.22 -9.90 -23.98
N LYS A 333 1.53 -9.75 -23.74
CA LYS A 333 2.59 -10.54 -24.39
C LYS A 333 2.81 -11.91 -23.73
N LYS A 334 2.13 -12.18 -22.60
CA LYS A 334 2.34 -13.38 -21.77
C LYS A 334 1.09 -14.22 -21.54
N SER A 335 -0.09 -13.81 -22.02
CA SER A 335 -1.32 -14.57 -21.80
C SER A 335 -1.45 -15.73 -22.78
N GLY A 336 -1.72 -16.93 -22.25
CA GLY A 336 -2.17 -18.09 -23.03
C GLY A 336 -3.69 -18.18 -22.97
N GLU A 337 -4.34 -18.14 -24.13
CA GLU A 337 -5.80 -18.33 -24.23
C GLU A 337 -6.20 -19.78 -23.92
N GLY A 338 -7.38 -19.98 -23.32
CA GLY A 338 -8.02 -21.31 -23.14
C GLY A 338 -7.58 -22.15 -21.93
N ILE A 339 -6.63 -21.68 -21.13
CA ILE A 339 -6.10 -22.46 -19.99
C ILE A 339 -7.16 -22.67 -18.88
N LEU A 340 -8.02 -21.68 -18.63
CA LEU A 340 -9.05 -21.78 -17.57
C LEU A 340 -10.08 -22.86 -17.84
N ASP A 341 -10.55 -22.95 -19.09
CA ASP A 341 -11.54 -23.95 -19.48
C ASP A 341 -10.95 -25.37 -19.35
N LEU A 342 -9.69 -25.55 -19.78
CA LEU A 342 -8.97 -26.82 -19.62
C LEU A 342 -8.82 -27.20 -18.13
N LEU A 343 -8.39 -26.26 -17.28
CA LEU A 343 -8.26 -26.52 -15.83
C LEU A 343 -9.61 -26.86 -15.19
N LYS A 344 -10.69 -26.23 -15.65
CA LYS A 344 -12.05 -26.51 -15.16
C LYS A 344 -12.54 -27.89 -15.59
N GLU A 345 -12.25 -28.29 -16.84
CA GLU A 345 -12.52 -29.64 -17.33
C GLU A 345 -11.72 -30.70 -16.54
N GLU A 346 -10.45 -30.45 -16.26
CA GLU A 346 -9.63 -31.34 -15.42
C GLU A 346 -10.18 -31.46 -13.99
N LEU A 347 -10.57 -30.34 -13.36
CA LEU A 347 -11.21 -30.36 -12.03
C LEU A 347 -12.53 -31.15 -12.04
N ASN A 348 -13.35 -30.99 -13.08
CA ASN A 348 -14.59 -31.75 -13.23
C ASN A 348 -14.32 -33.26 -13.37
N GLY A 349 -13.25 -33.63 -14.08
CA GLY A 349 -12.78 -35.02 -14.15
C GLY A 349 -12.42 -35.59 -12.78
N ILE A 350 -11.71 -34.82 -11.95
CA ILE A 350 -11.36 -35.21 -10.58
C ILE A 350 -12.60 -35.32 -9.69
N TYR A 351 -13.53 -34.38 -9.79
CA TYR A 351 -14.80 -34.43 -9.06
C TYR A 351 -15.64 -35.68 -9.40
N ALA A 352 -15.61 -36.13 -10.65
CA ALA A 352 -16.26 -37.37 -11.06
C ALA A 352 -15.56 -38.63 -10.49
N GLN A 353 -14.23 -38.61 -10.43
CA GLN A 353 -13.45 -39.69 -9.81
C GLN A 353 -13.69 -39.78 -8.30
N GLU A 354 -13.70 -38.63 -7.59
CA GLU A 354 -14.07 -38.56 -6.17
C GLU A 354 -15.46 -39.18 -5.94
N ALA A 355 -16.46 -38.76 -6.71
CA ALA A 355 -17.82 -39.28 -6.56
C ALA A 355 -17.90 -40.80 -6.72
N THR A 356 -17.08 -41.37 -7.61
CA THR A 356 -17.00 -42.82 -7.81
C THR A 356 -16.45 -43.53 -6.56
N ILE A 357 -15.39 -43.00 -5.95
CA ILE A 357 -14.84 -43.60 -4.72
C ILE A 357 -15.82 -43.44 -3.55
N LEU A 358 -16.40 -42.25 -3.37
CA LEU A 358 -17.30 -41.99 -2.25
C LEU A 358 -18.61 -42.77 -2.35
N SER A 359 -19.00 -43.24 -3.55
CA SER A 359 -20.17 -44.12 -3.74
C SER A 359 -20.04 -45.48 -3.02
N LEU A 360 -18.82 -45.86 -2.63
CA LEU A 360 -18.55 -47.07 -1.85
C LEU A 360 -18.92 -46.91 -0.36
N LEU A 361 -19.10 -45.67 0.12
CA LEU A 361 -19.45 -45.39 1.51
C LEU A 361 -20.98 -45.47 1.72
N PRO A 362 -21.45 -45.83 2.93
CA PRO A 362 -22.88 -45.84 3.24
C PRO A 362 -23.53 -44.48 3.01
N ALA A 363 -24.76 -44.47 2.48
CA ALA A 363 -25.52 -43.24 2.27
C ALA A 363 -25.68 -42.47 3.59
N GLY A 364 -25.35 -41.17 3.58
CA GLY A 364 -25.42 -40.29 4.76
C GLY A 364 -24.23 -40.37 5.72
N SER A 365 -23.20 -41.16 5.40
CA SER A 365 -21.97 -41.27 6.23
C SER A 365 -21.06 -40.04 6.18
N TYR A 366 -21.28 -39.15 5.20
CA TYR A 366 -20.58 -37.88 5.04
C TYR A 366 -21.55 -36.79 4.61
N LYS A 367 -21.27 -35.55 5.06
CA LYS A 367 -22.06 -34.36 4.73
C LYS A 367 -21.40 -33.48 3.66
N TYR A 368 -20.07 -33.47 3.64
CA TYR A 368 -19.27 -32.65 2.75
C TYR A 368 -18.22 -33.52 2.07
N THR A 369 -17.99 -33.28 0.78
CA THR A 369 -16.90 -33.83 -0.05
C THR A 369 -15.95 -32.73 -0.47
N PHE A 370 -14.80 -33.08 -1.04
CA PHE A 370 -13.88 -32.10 -1.61
C PHE A 370 -14.59 -31.21 -2.63
N ARG A 371 -15.29 -31.80 -3.62
CA ARG A 371 -16.12 -31.06 -4.58
C ARG A 371 -17.08 -30.10 -3.91
N SER A 372 -17.87 -30.58 -2.95
CA SER A 372 -18.95 -29.76 -2.34
C SER A 372 -18.43 -28.52 -1.62
N VAL A 373 -17.16 -28.52 -1.20
CA VAL A 373 -16.53 -27.38 -0.54
C VAL A 373 -15.60 -26.58 -1.44
N THR A 374 -15.12 -27.12 -2.56
CA THR A 374 -14.26 -26.37 -3.49
C THR A 374 -15.04 -25.76 -4.65
N GLU A 375 -15.96 -26.50 -5.28
CA GLU A 375 -16.67 -26.06 -6.49
C GLU A 375 -17.48 -24.77 -6.29
N PRO A 376 -18.26 -24.58 -5.20
CA PRO A 376 -19.03 -23.34 -5.00
C PRO A 376 -18.14 -22.10 -4.77
N TYR A 377 -16.92 -22.31 -4.27
CA TYR A 377 -15.97 -21.26 -3.91
C TYR A 377 -14.86 -21.07 -4.94
N LEU A 378 -14.81 -21.91 -5.98
CA LEU A 378 -13.75 -21.91 -6.99
C LEU A 378 -13.57 -20.53 -7.62
N ASP A 379 -14.68 -19.87 -7.93
CA ASP A 379 -14.69 -18.53 -8.51
C ASP A 379 -14.62 -17.40 -7.46
N GLN A 380 -14.64 -17.73 -6.18
CA GLN A 380 -14.59 -16.77 -5.06
C GLN A 380 -13.19 -16.56 -4.48
N PHE A 381 -12.24 -17.44 -4.81
CA PHE A 381 -10.85 -17.30 -4.37
C PHE A 381 -10.20 -16.06 -4.99
N GLN A 382 -9.62 -15.23 -4.11
CA GLN A 382 -9.06 -13.93 -4.50
C GLN A 382 -7.59 -14.04 -4.89
N ASN A 383 -6.84 -14.90 -4.21
CA ASN A 383 -5.41 -15.10 -4.39
C ASN A 383 -4.97 -16.43 -3.77
N GLN A 384 -3.70 -16.78 -3.94
CA GLN A 384 -3.12 -17.99 -3.40
C GLN A 384 -3.20 -18.09 -1.88
N ASP A 385 -3.02 -16.98 -1.16
CA ASP A 385 -3.08 -16.99 0.31
C ASP A 385 -4.51 -17.27 0.81
N HIS A 386 -5.53 -16.72 0.14
CA HIS A 386 -6.94 -17.00 0.45
C HIS A 386 -7.27 -18.47 0.17
N LEU A 387 -6.77 -19.03 -0.95
CA LEU A 387 -6.90 -20.45 -1.24
C LEU A 387 -6.23 -21.30 -0.14
N ASN A 388 -4.98 -21.01 0.22
CA ASN A 388 -4.25 -21.76 1.24
C ASN A 388 -4.94 -21.72 2.61
N GLN A 389 -5.39 -20.55 3.06
CA GLN A 389 -6.14 -20.42 4.31
C GLN A 389 -7.47 -21.20 4.28
N PHE A 390 -8.16 -21.18 3.14
CA PHE A 390 -9.40 -21.94 2.97
C PHE A 390 -9.13 -23.45 2.98
N LEU A 391 -8.07 -23.89 2.29
CA LEU A 391 -7.64 -25.29 2.29
C LEU A 391 -7.34 -25.76 3.71
N GLU A 392 -6.52 -25.02 4.46
CA GLU A 392 -6.12 -25.36 5.82
C GLU A 392 -7.30 -25.40 6.80
N ARG A 393 -8.18 -24.40 6.76
CA ARG A 393 -9.26 -24.24 7.75
C ARG A 393 -10.51 -25.05 7.44
N THR A 394 -10.79 -25.28 6.16
CA THR A 394 -12.06 -25.87 5.71
C THR A 394 -11.85 -27.22 5.03
N VAL A 395 -10.97 -27.30 4.03
CA VAL A 395 -10.89 -28.47 3.15
C VAL A 395 -10.15 -29.63 3.79
N ILE A 396 -8.98 -29.37 4.39
CA ILE A 396 -8.12 -30.41 5.00
C ILE A 396 -8.87 -31.23 6.07
N PRO A 397 -9.59 -30.62 7.04
CA PRO A 397 -10.31 -31.39 8.06
C PRO A 397 -11.36 -32.34 7.47
N ILE A 398 -12.10 -31.90 6.45
CA ILE A 398 -13.14 -32.69 5.78
C ILE A 398 -12.51 -33.84 5.01
N VAL A 399 -11.46 -33.56 4.24
CA VAL A 399 -10.76 -34.55 3.44
C VAL A 399 -10.10 -35.62 4.32
N GLN A 400 -9.49 -35.24 5.44
CA GLN A 400 -8.90 -36.20 6.40
C GLN A 400 -9.96 -37.15 6.97
N GLN A 401 -11.15 -36.64 7.30
CA GLN A 401 -12.26 -37.46 7.77
C GLN A 401 -12.69 -38.47 6.69
N LEU A 402 -12.83 -38.02 5.43
CA LEU A 402 -13.20 -38.90 4.30
C LEU A 402 -12.13 -39.95 4.02
N ILE A 403 -10.85 -39.58 4.04
CA ILE A 403 -9.73 -40.52 3.88
C ILE A 403 -9.80 -41.64 4.92
N SER A 404 -10.06 -41.32 6.19
CA SER A 404 -10.19 -42.33 7.24
C SER A 404 -11.43 -43.22 7.06
N GLN A 405 -12.54 -42.66 6.61
CA GLN A 405 -13.76 -43.43 6.32
C GLN A 405 -13.57 -44.38 5.14
N VAL A 406 -12.94 -43.91 4.06
CA VAL A 406 -12.60 -44.73 2.89
C VAL A 406 -11.69 -45.88 3.29
N GLU A 407 -10.67 -45.64 4.12
CA GLU A 407 -9.81 -46.71 4.65
C GLU A 407 -10.61 -47.74 5.44
N THR A 408 -11.45 -47.27 6.37
CA THR A 408 -12.22 -48.11 7.28
C THR A 408 -13.19 -49.02 6.54
N ILE A 409 -13.85 -48.51 5.50
CA ILE A 409 -14.93 -49.19 4.80
C ILE A 409 -14.44 -49.94 3.55
N SER A 410 -13.53 -49.33 2.79
CA SER A 410 -13.10 -49.79 1.46
C SER A 410 -11.63 -50.27 1.43
N GLY A 411 -10.91 -50.14 2.54
CA GLY A 411 -9.55 -50.63 2.73
C GLY A 411 -8.44 -49.68 2.24
N PRO A 412 -7.18 -49.96 2.60
CA PRO A 412 -6.04 -49.08 2.32
C PRO A 412 -5.78 -48.84 0.83
N ALA A 413 -6.11 -49.80 -0.05
CA ALA A 413 -5.95 -49.65 -1.48
C ALA A 413 -6.85 -48.53 -2.04
N LYS A 414 -8.12 -48.50 -1.63
CA LYS A 414 -9.07 -47.45 -2.03
C LYS A 414 -8.79 -46.11 -1.37
N GLN A 415 -8.27 -46.12 -0.15
CA GLN A 415 -7.74 -44.91 0.49
C GLN A 415 -6.59 -44.31 -0.33
N GLY A 416 -5.64 -45.13 -0.79
CA GLY A 416 -4.55 -44.71 -1.66
C GLY A 416 -5.04 -44.08 -2.96
N GLU A 417 -6.00 -44.71 -3.64
CA GLU A 417 -6.64 -44.15 -4.84
C GLU A 417 -7.29 -42.78 -4.56
N TYR A 418 -7.95 -42.61 -3.41
CA TYR A 418 -8.57 -41.33 -3.05
C TYR A 418 -7.54 -40.23 -2.78
N ILE A 419 -6.46 -40.54 -2.07
CA ILE A 419 -5.36 -39.61 -1.83
C ILE A 419 -4.71 -39.18 -3.15
N GLU A 420 -4.54 -40.09 -4.12
CA GLU A 420 -4.01 -39.74 -5.44
C GLU A 420 -4.92 -38.77 -6.22
N ILE A 421 -6.24 -38.94 -6.15
CA ILE A 421 -7.20 -38.01 -6.76
C ILE A 421 -7.05 -36.62 -6.15
N LEU A 422 -6.96 -36.54 -4.82
CA LEU A 422 -6.83 -35.26 -4.09
C LEU A 422 -5.49 -34.57 -4.38
N ASN A 423 -4.39 -35.34 -4.44
CA ASN A 423 -3.06 -34.81 -4.79
C ASN A 423 -3.00 -34.25 -6.21
N LYS A 424 -3.79 -34.77 -7.14
CA LYS A 424 -3.94 -34.20 -8.50
C LYS A 424 -4.75 -32.91 -8.50
N ALA A 425 -5.73 -32.79 -7.61
CA ALA A 425 -6.65 -31.66 -7.58
C ALA A 425 -6.00 -30.36 -7.12
N LEU A 426 -5.09 -30.44 -6.13
CA LEU A 426 -4.49 -29.24 -5.53
C LEU A 426 -3.73 -28.38 -6.54
N PRO A 427 -2.75 -28.89 -7.32
CA PRO A 427 -2.04 -28.07 -8.31
C PRO A 427 -2.97 -27.42 -9.34
N ILE A 428 -4.06 -28.10 -9.73
CA ILE A 428 -5.01 -27.59 -10.72
C ILE A 428 -5.86 -26.46 -10.11
N LEU A 429 -6.28 -26.59 -8.85
CA LEU A 429 -6.95 -25.51 -8.10
C LEU A 429 -6.05 -24.28 -7.98
N GLU A 430 -4.78 -24.47 -7.63
CA GLU A 430 -3.80 -23.38 -7.54
C GLU A 430 -3.62 -22.67 -8.89
N GLN A 431 -3.48 -23.45 -9.97
CA GLN A 431 -3.39 -22.91 -11.32
C GLN A 431 -4.68 -22.22 -11.76
N TYR A 432 -5.86 -22.74 -11.41
CA TYR A 432 -7.14 -22.12 -11.76
C TYR A 432 -7.28 -20.75 -11.10
N VAL A 433 -7.00 -20.65 -9.80
CA VAL A 433 -7.05 -19.36 -9.07
C VAL A 433 -6.03 -18.37 -9.64
N LEU A 434 -4.86 -18.84 -10.07
CA LEU A 434 -3.87 -18.00 -10.74
C LEU A 434 -4.38 -17.47 -12.09
N GLN A 435 -4.93 -18.34 -12.93
CA GLN A 435 -5.38 -17.98 -14.28
C GLN A 435 -6.66 -17.15 -14.26
N LYS A 436 -7.60 -17.42 -13.35
CA LYS A 436 -8.84 -16.65 -13.18
C LYS A 436 -8.52 -15.18 -12.90
N ASN A 437 -7.56 -14.97 -12.00
CA ASN A 437 -7.03 -13.65 -11.70
C ASN A 437 -6.41 -12.95 -12.93
N VAL A 438 -5.98 -13.67 -13.97
CA VAL A 438 -5.48 -13.09 -15.23
C VAL A 438 -6.63 -12.73 -16.18
N GLN A 439 -7.68 -13.55 -16.28
CA GLN A 439 -8.85 -13.29 -17.15
C GLN A 439 -9.62 -12.03 -16.73
N ASP A 440 -9.89 -11.84 -15.44
CA ASP A 440 -10.58 -10.64 -14.94
C ASP A 440 -9.82 -9.34 -15.31
N ARG A 441 -8.48 -9.42 -15.37
CA ARG A 441 -7.62 -8.29 -15.75
C ARG A 441 -7.59 -8.04 -17.26
N THR A 442 -7.83 -9.07 -18.06
CA THR A 442 -7.95 -8.94 -19.52
C THR A 442 -9.18 -8.13 -19.87
N SER A 443 -10.31 -8.35 -19.20
CA SER A 443 -11.53 -7.56 -19.41
C SER A 443 -11.32 -6.07 -19.13
N VAL A 444 -10.66 -5.72 -18.02
CA VAL A 444 -10.32 -4.32 -17.69
C VAL A 444 -9.39 -3.74 -18.74
N TYR A 445 -8.37 -4.49 -19.15
CA TYR A 445 -7.42 -4.07 -20.17
C TYR A 445 -8.11 -3.74 -21.51
N GLU A 446 -9.00 -4.62 -21.98
CA GLU A 446 -9.77 -4.41 -23.22
C GLU A 446 -10.72 -3.21 -23.12
N LYS A 447 -11.41 -3.04 -21.98
CA LYS A 447 -12.24 -1.85 -21.73
C LYS A 447 -11.40 -0.58 -21.86
N ILE A 448 -10.20 -0.54 -21.26
CA ILE A 448 -9.32 0.63 -21.34
C ILE A 448 -8.89 0.91 -22.78
N LEU A 449 -8.44 -0.12 -23.51
CA LEU A 449 -8.00 0.04 -24.91
C LEU A 449 -9.10 0.52 -25.85
N LYS A 450 -10.36 0.19 -25.57
CA LYS A 450 -11.51 0.69 -26.35
C LYS A 450 -11.62 2.22 -26.31
N TYR A 451 -11.29 2.84 -25.17
CA TYR A 451 -11.33 4.31 -25.00
C TYR A 451 -9.98 4.97 -25.26
N TYR A 452 -8.90 4.23 -25.01
CA TYR A 452 -7.53 4.71 -25.11
C TYR A 452 -6.65 3.75 -25.95
N PRO A 453 -6.89 3.68 -27.27
CA PRO A 453 -6.21 2.72 -28.16
C PRO A 453 -4.71 2.98 -28.30
N GLN A 454 -4.22 4.17 -27.93
CA GLN A 454 -2.79 4.49 -27.93
C GLN A 454 -1.95 3.61 -27.00
N TYR A 455 -2.57 2.93 -26.03
CA TYR A 455 -1.89 2.02 -25.12
C TYR A 455 -1.78 0.58 -25.64
N GLN A 456 -2.15 0.32 -26.89
CA GLN A 456 -2.02 -1.01 -27.49
C GLN A 456 -0.60 -1.57 -27.28
N GLY A 457 -0.51 -2.77 -26.69
CA GLY A 457 0.76 -3.44 -26.43
C GLY A 457 1.52 -3.00 -25.17
N TRP A 458 1.01 -2.00 -24.44
CA TRP A 458 1.46 -1.70 -23.07
C TRP A 458 0.91 -2.74 -22.09
N ASN A 459 1.61 -2.95 -20.98
CA ASN A 459 1.07 -3.71 -19.86
C ASN A 459 0.09 -2.85 -19.02
N LEU A 460 -0.88 -3.48 -18.36
CA LEU A 460 -1.92 -2.78 -17.61
C LEU A 460 -1.36 -1.91 -16.48
N SER A 461 -0.23 -2.30 -15.87
CA SER A 461 0.39 -1.51 -14.80
C SER A 461 0.95 -0.19 -15.32
N GLY A 462 1.63 -0.19 -16.46
CA GLY A 462 2.13 1.00 -17.13
C GLY A 462 0.98 1.93 -17.55
N ILE A 463 -0.12 1.37 -18.04
CA ILE A 463 -1.33 2.13 -18.39
C ILE A 463 -1.97 2.76 -17.14
N ALA A 464 -2.16 1.98 -16.08
CA ALA A 464 -2.75 2.45 -14.83
C ALA A 464 -1.93 3.57 -14.19
N LEU A 465 -0.60 3.41 -14.16
CA LEU A 465 0.31 4.47 -13.72
C LEU A 465 0.21 5.69 -14.63
N HIS A 466 0.19 5.49 -15.95
CA HIS A 466 0.11 6.58 -16.91
C HIS A 466 -1.15 7.42 -16.74
N LEU A 467 -2.28 6.76 -16.59
CA LEU A 467 -3.54 7.43 -16.41
C LEU A 467 -3.58 8.16 -15.05
N LEU A 468 -3.13 7.50 -13.97
CA LEU A 468 -3.19 8.08 -12.64
C LEU A 468 -2.36 9.36 -12.50
N HIS A 469 -1.11 9.38 -12.96
CA HIS A 469 -0.26 10.57 -12.82
C HIS A 469 -0.69 11.74 -13.74
N SER A 470 -1.34 11.43 -14.87
CA SER A 470 -1.95 12.42 -15.77
C SER A 470 -3.15 13.09 -15.11
N SER A 471 -3.98 12.33 -14.36
CA SER A 471 -5.14 12.86 -13.63
C SER A 471 -4.76 13.78 -12.47
N LEU A 472 -3.64 13.53 -11.79
CA LEU A 472 -3.25 14.31 -10.60
C LEU A 472 -2.76 15.72 -10.95
N ARG A 473 -2.18 15.91 -12.15
CA ARG A 473 -1.40 17.11 -12.58
C ARG A 473 -0.19 17.40 -11.69
N GLU A 474 -0.38 17.65 -10.40
CA GLU A 474 0.68 17.88 -9.40
C GLU A 474 0.44 16.89 -8.24
N GLY A 475 1.34 15.91 -8.12
CA GLY A 475 1.16 14.80 -7.19
C GLY A 475 2.16 13.67 -7.45
N THR A 476 2.34 12.83 -6.43
CA THR A 476 3.30 11.73 -6.49
C THR A 476 2.64 10.39 -6.19
N VAL A 477 2.81 9.44 -7.09
CA VAL A 477 2.28 8.07 -6.97
C VAL A 477 3.28 7.17 -6.27
N LEU A 478 2.86 6.50 -5.20
CA LEU A 478 3.72 5.62 -4.38
C LEU A 478 3.70 4.20 -4.95
N LEU A 479 4.71 3.86 -5.74
CA LEU A 479 4.83 2.54 -6.35
C LEU A 479 5.77 1.65 -5.54
N GLY A 480 5.27 0.47 -5.15
CA GLY A 480 6.06 -0.59 -4.49
C GLY A 480 7.08 -1.24 -5.43
N MET A 481 8.16 -0.54 -5.77
CA MET A 481 9.20 -0.95 -6.73
C MET A 481 10.18 -1.98 -6.13
N ARG A 482 9.65 -3.09 -5.60
CA ARG A 482 10.44 -4.15 -4.94
C ARG A 482 11.39 -4.93 -5.87
N LYS A 483 11.26 -4.75 -7.18
CA LYS A 483 12.05 -5.43 -8.22
C LYS A 483 12.51 -4.44 -9.28
N LYS A 484 13.64 -4.73 -9.93
CA LYS A 484 14.17 -3.87 -11.02
C LYS A 484 13.16 -3.70 -12.17
N THR A 485 12.44 -4.76 -12.53
CA THR A 485 11.41 -4.72 -13.56
C THR A 485 10.28 -3.74 -13.23
N TYR A 486 9.95 -3.55 -11.95
CA TYR A 486 8.93 -2.57 -11.55
C TYR A 486 9.44 -1.13 -11.69
N VAL A 487 10.75 -0.91 -11.52
CA VAL A 487 11.37 0.39 -11.83
C VAL A 487 11.32 0.66 -13.33
N GLU A 488 11.55 -0.35 -14.15
CA GLU A 488 11.43 -0.25 -15.61
C GLU A 488 9.99 0.07 -16.04
N ASP A 489 9.00 -0.60 -15.49
CA ASP A 489 7.57 -0.30 -15.71
C ASP A 489 7.22 1.15 -15.31
N ALA A 490 7.77 1.63 -14.18
CA ALA A 490 7.59 3.01 -13.73
C ALA A 490 8.16 4.01 -14.75
N VAL A 491 9.37 3.76 -15.28
CA VAL A 491 9.98 4.58 -16.33
C VAL A 491 9.13 4.56 -17.60
N LEU A 492 8.64 3.39 -18.02
CA LEU A 492 7.80 3.26 -19.22
C LEU A 492 6.50 4.06 -19.11
N SER A 493 5.96 4.22 -17.90
CA SER A 493 4.71 4.96 -17.67
C SER A 493 4.74 6.43 -18.10
N PHE A 494 5.89 7.02 -18.44
CA PHE A 494 6.00 8.40 -18.95
C PHE A 494 6.01 8.49 -20.49
N GLY A 495 6.10 7.35 -21.19
CA GLY A 495 6.35 7.30 -22.63
C GLY A 495 5.14 7.57 -23.53
N ALA A 496 3.97 7.86 -22.97
CA ALA A 496 2.80 8.26 -23.74
C ALA A 496 2.54 9.78 -23.61
N VAL A 497 1.78 10.32 -24.56
CA VAL A 497 1.33 11.71 -24.53
C VAL A 497 0.39 11.89 -23.35
N LEU A 498 0.45 13.06 -22.70
CA LEU A 498 -0.51 13.46 -21.66
C LEU A 498 -1.93 13.18 -22.14
N SER A 499 -2.62 12.27 -21.45
CA SER A 499 -4.00 11.94 -21.75
C SER A 499 -4.93 12.80 -20.89
N ALA A 500 -5.77 13.61 -21.54
CA ALA A 500 -6.83 14.35 -20.87
C ALA A 500 -7.92 13.36 -20.43
N ILE A 501 -7.86 12.96 -19.17
CA ILE A 501 -8.73 11.92 -18.62
C ILE A 501 -10.08 12.52 -18.22
N ARG A 502 -11.14 11.78 -18.55
CA ARG A 502 -12.51 12.10 -18.17
C ARG A 502 -12.96 11.16 -17.05
N ILE A 503 -13.59 11.71 -16.01
CA ILE A 503 -14.10 10.92 -14.88
C ILE A 503 -15.10 9.87 -15.37
N GLU A 504 -15.86 10.21 -16.40
CA GLU A 504 -16.83 9.33 -17.06
C GLU A 504 -16.18 8.10 -17.70
N ASP A 505 -14.90 8.17 -18.09
CA ASP A 505 -14.18 7.03 -18.63
C ASP A 505 -13.77 6.07 -17.51
N TRP A 506 -13.34 6.60 -16.37
CA TRP A 506 -12.91 5.79 -15.22
C TRP A 506 -14.08 5.01 -14.60
N LYS A 507 -15.27 5.63 -14.51
CA LYS A 507 -16.52 4.96 -14.10
C LYS A 507 -16.88 3.76 -14.98
N ARG A 508 -16.37 3.70 -16.22
CA ARG A 508 -16.63 2.58 -17.15
C ARG A 508 -15.64 1.43 -17.00
N PHE A 509 -14.57 1.60 -16.23
CA PHE A 509 -13.57 0.57 -15.96
C PHE A 509 -13.89 -0.29 -14.75
N GLU A 510 -14.96 0.03 -14.03
CA GLU A 510 -15.45 -0.75 -12.88
C GLU A 510 -15.64 -2.23 -13.26
N VAL A 511 -15.22 -3.10 -12.34
CA VAL A 511 -15.21 -4.56 -12.45
C VAL A 511 -16.37 -5.15 -11.66
#